data_AF-A0AB35C9M0-F1
#
_entry.id   AF-A0AB35C9M0-F1
#
_cell.length_a   1.000
_cell.length_b   1.000
_cell.length_c   1.000
_cell.angle_alpha   90.00
_cell.angle_beta   90.00
_cell.angle_gamma   90.00
#
_symmetry.space_group_name_H-M   'P 1'
#
loop_
_entity.id
_entity.type
_entity.pdbx_description
1 polymer ?
#
loop_
_entity_poly.entity_id
_entity_poly.type
_entity_poly.pdbx_seq_one_letter_code
_entity_poly.pdbx_strand_id
1 'polypeptide(L)'
;MKNEIKTIAFRCNYDTITNLQLCIDQISYDIPCIMASISGQYNVRCVFEKVINQLTYDDFILGELINQTSLEQLCIDKKSNIQLVSKKTGLPEFKIPFSLQGKFHVGIKIFKDTPTHTFPSMDVLPIPTEVITIYIYFSETEIKKKPKSYIFEKYFDSYNNLGFFLVDLAKMKEIITKKYGNKELDLVYEFSNTEIIDELFNHEIIMIIWGIHPYIYPVYSSDNIDLIHPLLGRKFKQEGIFNIDENINELSLIPGYELRNWPNFTKKVWPKISLKGKGKIAHLTPYILEDSDLNPVLISFLIHRSEGVLTESIPLLNVNLLYN
;
A
#
# COMPACT_ATOMS: atom_id res chain seq x y z
N MET A 1 -23.64 -1.23 11.36
CA MET A 1 -23.42 -0.42 10.14
C MET A 1 -21.92 -0.24 9.97
N LYS A 2 -21.38 -0.33 8.74
CA LYS A 2 -19.94 -0.15 8.43
C LYS A 2 -19.75 1.24 7.82
N ASN A 3 -18.58 1.86 8.02
CA ASN A 3 -18.24 3.11 7.35
C ASN A 3 -18.31 2.91 5.83
N GLU A 4 -18.71 3.95 5.11
CA GLU A 4 -18.68 3.95 3.65
C GLU A 4 -17.41 4.66 3.21
N ILE A 5 -16.67 4.07 2.28
CA ILE A 5 -15.36 4.57 1.83
C ILE A 5 -15.31 4.57 0.31
N LYS A 6 -14.85 5.67 -0.28
CA LYS A 6 -14.51 5.77 -1.70
C LYS A 6 -13.13 6.36 -1.85
N THR A 7 -12.43 5.91 -2.87
CA THR A 7 -11.09 6.41 -3.19
C THR A 7 -11.05 6.80 -4.65
N ILE A 8 -10.41 7.93 -4.92
CA ILE A 8 -10.01 8.35 -6.26
C ILE A 8 -8.49 8.46 -6.26
N ALA A 9 -7.89 8.28 -7.43
CA ALA A 9 -6.46 8.47 -7.60
C ALA A 9 -6.15 9.19 -8.90
N PHE A 10 -5.03 9.91 -8.92
CA PHE A 10 -4.54 10.61 -10.10
C PHE A 10 -3.08 10.99 -9.89
N ARG A 11 -2.39 11.34 -10.98
CA ARG A 11 -1.05 11.93 -10.93
C ARG A 11 -1.15 13.43 -11.15
N CYS A 12 -0.44 14.22 -10.35
CA CYS A 12 -0.36 15.65 -10.57
C CYS A 12 0.88 16.28 -9.96
N ASN A 13 1.11 17.56 -10.28
CA ASN A 13 2.20 18.34 -9.70
C ASN A 13 1.76 19.06 -8.41
N TYR A 14 2.73 19.59 -7.68
CA TYR A 14 2.50 20.37 -6.46
C TYR A 14 1.47 21.51 -6.64
N ASP A 15 1.58 22.23 -7.76
CA ASP A 15 0.65 23.31 -8.14
C ASP A 15 -0.79 22.84 -8.19
N THR A 16 -1.06 21.65 -8.71
CA THR A 16 -2.41 21.09 -8.76
C THR A 16 -2.93 20.83 -7.35
N ILE A 17 -2.11 20.17 -6.51
CA ILE A 17 -2.46 19.79 -5.13
C ILE A 17 -2.82 21.03 -4.29
N THR A 18 -2.01 22.09 -4.37
CA THR A 18 -2.24 23.35 -3.63
C THR A 18 -3.47 24.11 -4.08
N ASN A 19 -3.97 23.83 -5.28
CA ASN A 19 -5.17 24.45 -5.83
C ASN A 19 -6.40 23.55 -5.72
N LEU A 20 -6.29 22.36 -5.11
CA LEU A 20 -7.45 21.49 -4.88
C LEU A 20 -8.41 22.12 -3.86
N GLN A 21 -9.70 21.97 -4.15
CA GLN A 21 -10.80 22.40 -3.31
C GLN A 21 -11.82 21.28 -3.18
N LEU A 22 -12.32 21.09 -1.97
CA LEU A 22 -13.53 20.32 -1.74
C LEU A 22 -14.72 21.25 -1.98
N CYS A 23 -15.53 20.95 -3.00
CA CYS A 23 -16.76 21.66 -3.27
C CYS A 23 -17.96 20.85 -2.76
N ILE A 24 -18.82 21.51 -2.00
CA ILE A 24 -20.12 20.99 -1.59
C ILE A 24 -21.14 22.03 -2.05
N ASP A 25 -21.91 21.65 -3.06
CA ASP A 25 -22.82 22.54 -3.78
C ASP A 25 -22.09 23.79 -4.33
N GLN A 26 -22.45 24.99 -3.86
CA GLN A 26 -21.85 26.25 -4.32
C GLN A 26 -20.70 26.73 -3.43
N ILE A 27 -20.36 25.99 -2.36
CA ILE A 27 -19.34 26.38 -1.40
C ILE A 27 -18.07 25.58 -1.67
N SER A 28 -16.96 26.29 -1.84
CA SER A 28 -15.63 25.71 -2.06
C SER A 28 -14.77 25.88 -0.82
N TYR A 29 -14.16 24.79 -0.37
CA TYR A 29 -13.25 24.75 0.77
C TYR A 29 -11.86 24.40 0.28
N ASP A 30 -10.89 25.27 0.56
CA ASP A 30 -9.50 25.04 0.19
C ASP A 30 -8.93 23.84 0.98
N ILE A 31 -8.25 22.95 0.27
CA ILE A 31 -7.49 21.88 0.91
C ILE A 31 -6.17 22.49 1.36
N PRO A 32 -5.90 22.60 2.68
CA PRO A 32 -4.73 23.31 3.15
C PRO A 32 -3.50 22.45 2.90
N CYS A 33 -2.84 22.65 1.76
CA CYS A 33 -1.60 22.00 1.44
C CYS A 33 -0.45 22.89 1.93
N ILE A 34 0.14 22.55 3.07
CA ILE A 34 1.38 23.16 3.56
C ILE A 34 2.49 22.14 3.27
N MET A 35 2.85 21.98 1.99
CA MET A 35 4.13 21.36 1.68
C MET A 35 5.12 22.50 1.40
N ALA A 36 6.33 22.43 1.96
CA ALA A 36 7.41 23.24 1.41
C ALA A 36 7.50 22.92 -0.10
N SER A 37 7.72 23.92 -0.95
CA SER A 37 7.76 23.77 -2.40
C SER A 37 8.71 22.65 -2.81
N ILE A 38 8.17 21.47 -3.11
CA ILE A 38 8.96 20.35 -3.64
C ILE A 38 8.54 20.23 -5.10
N SER A 39 9.44 20.64 -5.97
CA SER A 39 9.35 20.40 -7.41
C SER A 39 9.17 18.91 -7.66
N GLY A 40 8.09 18.51 -8.33
CA GLY A 40 7.84 17.11 -8.62
C GLY A 40 6.41 16.82 -9.07
N GLN A 41 6.23 15.62 -9.63
CA GLN A 41 4.93 14.99 -9.79
C GLN A 41 4.71 14.01 -8.63
N TYR A 42 3.46 13.78 -8.27
CA TYR A 42 3.04 12.93 -7.14
C TYR A 42 1.99 11.94 -7.61
N ASN A 43 2.01 10.73 -7.04
CA ASN A 43 0.83 9.87 -7.06
C ASN A 43 -0.10 10.36 -5.94
N VAL A 44 -1.30 10.80 -6.30
CA VAL A 44 -2.28 11.30 -5.34
C VAL A 44 -3.39 10.28 -5.17
N ARG A 45 -3.72 9.99 -3.93
CA ARG A 45 -4.86 9.18 -3.53
C ARG A 45 -5.76 10.01 -2.62
N CYS A 46 -6.98 10.32 -3.04
CA CYS A 46 -7.95 10.98 -2.19
C CYS A 46 -8.94 9.94 -1.67
N VAL A 47 -9.00 9.81 -0.34
CA VAL A 47 -9.86 8.87 0.37
C VAL A 47 -11.00 9.65 1.00
N PHE A 48 -12.23 9.26 0.72
CA PHE A 48 -13.44 9.84 1.26
C PHE A 48 -14.12 8.82 2.16
N GLU A 49 -14.42 9.19 3.40
CA GLU A 49 -15.05 8.30 4.37
C GLU A 49 -16.27 8.94 5.04
N LYS A 50 -17.43 8.27 4.98
CA LYS A 50 -18.55 8.56 5.89
C LYS A 50 -18.36 7.73 7.16
N VAL A 51 -18.10 8.45 8.25
CA VAL A 51 -17.80 7.89 9.56
C VAL A 51 -19.09 7.72 10.34
N ILE A 52 -19.34 6.50 10.82
CA ILE A 52 -20.46 6.24 11.75
C ILE A 52 -19.99 6.43 13.19
N ASN A 53 -18.84 5.85 13.54
CA ASN A 53 -18.33 5.85 14.91
C ASN A 53 -16.89 6.37 15.01
N GLN A 54 -15.99 5.82 14.20
CA GLN A 54 -14.55 6.10 14.24
C GLN A 54 -13.95 5.97 12.85
N LEU A 55 -12.83 6.65 12.60
CA LEU A 55 -12.10 6.51 11.34
C LEU A 55 -11.63 5.07 11.13
N THR A 56 -11.77 4.59 9.90
CA THR A 56 -11.35 3.23 9.51
C THR A 56 -9.85 3.07 9.63
N TYR A 57 -9.11 3.96 8.98
CA TYR A 57 -7.66 3.87 8.84
C TYR A 57 -6.93 4.62 9.94
N ASP A 58 -5.90 3.99 10.47
CA ASP A 58 -4.93 4.68 11.31
C ASP A 58 -3.97 5.48 10.44
N ASP A 59 -3.54 6.64 10.95
CA ASP A 59 -2.74 7.62 10.21
C ASP A 59 -1.47 7.01 9.56
N PHE A 60 -0.80 6.07 10.23
CA PHE A 60 0.43 5.43 9.72
C PHE A 60 0.22 4.59 8.45
N ILE A 61 -1.00 4.10 8.20
CA ILE A 61 -1.35 3.39 6.96
C ILE A 61 -1.41 4.36 5.78
N LEU A 62 -1.65 5.64 6.04
CA LEU A 62 -1.81 6.69 5.03
C LEU A 62 -0.51 7.45 4.74
N GLY A 63 0.44 7.46 5.67
CA GLY A 63 1.76 8.08 5.54
C GLY A 63 2.13 8.92 6.76
N GLU A 64 3.12 9.80 6.61
CA GLU A 64 3.43 10.84 7.59
C GLU A 64 2.39 11.97 7.48
N LEU A 65 1.73 12.31 8.59
CA LEU A 65 0.76 13.40 8.63
C LEU A 65 1.49 14.74 8.46
N ILE A 66 1.26 15.42 7.34
CA ILE A 66 1.90 16.72 7.05
C ILE A 66 0.97 17.90 7.33
N ASN A 67 -0.35 17.71 7.22
CA ASN A 67 -1.31 18.74 7.62
C ASN A 67 -2.68 18.16 7.97
N GLN A 68 -3.46 18.91 8.74
CA GLN A 68 -4.85 18.61 9.04
C GLN A 68 -5.66 19.88 9.26
N THR A 69 -6.94 19.84 8.86
CA THR A 69 -7.91 20.87 9.18
C THR A 69 -9.28 20.25 9.43
N SER A 70 -10.14 21.00 10.09
CA SER A 70 -11.55 20.71 10.27
C SER A 70 -12.37 21.88 9.77
N LEU A 71 -13.36 21.60 8.94
CA LEU A 71 -14.36 22.57 8.56
C LEU A 71 -15.41 22.67 9.67
N GLU A 72 -16.17 23.77 9.67
CA GLU A 72 -17.36 23.90 10.51
C GLU A 72 -18.39 22.81 10.16
N GLN A 73 -19.38 22.62 11.03
CA GLN A 73 -20.42 21.62 10.79
C GLN A 73 -21.24 22.00 9.55
N LEU A 74 -21.24 21.13 8.54
CA LEU A 74 -21.89 21.36 7.26
C LEU A 74 -23.22 20.59 7.19
N CYS A 75 -24.28 21.26 6.73
CA CYS A 75 -25.52 20.59 6.35
C CYS A 75 -25.39 20.11 4.90
N ILE A 76 -25.53 18.81 4.68
CA ILE A 76 -25.45 18.19 3.35
C ILE A 76 -26.78 17.52 3.06
N ASP A 77 -27.37 17.84 1.91
CA ASP A 77 -28.60 17.24 1.44
C ASP A 77 -28.32 16.01 0.60
N LYS A 78 -29.30 15.10 0.50
CA LYS A 78 -29.18 13.88 -0.31
C LYS A 78 -28.84 14.15 -1.79
N LYS A 79 -29.20 15.33 -2.28
CA LYS A 79 -28.96 15.79 -3.66
C LYS A 79 -27.72 16.69 -3.79
N SER A 80 -27.03 16.98 -2.68
CA SER A 80 -25.86 17.85 -2.71
C SER A 80 -24.79 17.26 -3.60
N ASN A 81 -24.17 18.12 -4.39
CA ASN A 81 -23.09 17.74 -5.28
C ASN A 81 -21.76 17.89 -4.53
N ILE A 82 -21.10 16.77 -4.26
CA ILE A 82 -19.80 16.75 -3.58
C ILE A 82 -18.73 16.46 -4.62
N GLN A 83 -17.78 17.37 -4.76
CA GLN A 83 -16.76 17.31 -5.79
C GLN A 83 -15.39 17.68 -5.24
N LEU A 84 -14.37 17.09 -5.84
CA LEU A 84 -13.01 17.59 -5.74
C LEU A 84 -12.69 18.32 -7.03
N VAL A 85 -12.40 19.61 -6.95
CA VAL A 85 -12.06 20.46 -8.09
C VAL A 85 -10.71 21.13 -7.88
N SER A 86 -10.14 21.70 -8.94
CA SER A 86 -9.00 22.61 -8.79
C SER A 86 -9.36 24.01 -9.24
N LYS A 87 -8.79 25.02 -8.57
CA LYS A 87 -8.95 26.44 -8.94
C LYS A 87 -8.40 26.77 -10.34
N LYS A 88 -7.42 26.01 -10.85
CA LYS A 88 -6.89 26.22 -12.20
C LYS A 88 -7.74 25.48 -13.23
N THR A 89 -8.06 26.16 -14.32
CA THR A 89 -8.82 25.61 -15.46
C THR A 89 -8.08 24.43 -16.11
N GLY A 90 -8.79 23.35 -16.47
CA GLY A 90 -8.24 22.19 -17.16
C GLY A 90 -7.68 21.08 -16.26
N LEU A 91 -7.86 21.19 -14.94
CA LEU A 91 -7.52 20.18 -13.95
C LEU A 91 -8.73 19.31 -13.61
N PRO A 92 -8.52 18.10 -13.06
CA PRO A 92 -9.59 17.12 -12.96
C PRO A 92 -10.67 17.54 -11.95
N GLU A 93 -11.92 17.43 -12.39
CA GLU A 93 -13.11 17.48 -11.55
C GLU A 93 -13.55 16.05 -11.24
N PHE A 94 -13.51 15.69 -9.96
CA PHE A 94 -13.94 14.37 -9.51
C PHE A 94 -15.25 14.51 -8.76
N LYS A 95 -16.32 13.98 -9.36
CA LYS A 95 -17.58 13.76 -8.64
C LYS A 95 -17.39 12.62 -7.65
N ILE A 96 -17.69 12.88 -6.40
CA ILE A 96 -17.51 11.91 -5.33
C ILE A 96 -18.82 11.12 -5.21
N PRO A 97 -18.83 9.81 -5.47
CA PRO A 97 -20.05 9.00 -5.48
C PRO A 97 -20.45 8.62 -4.05
N PHE A 98 -20.76 9.63 -3.23
CA PHE A 98 -21.26 9.51 -1.87
C PHE A 98 -22.68 10.07 -1.79
N SER A 99 -23.60 9.33 -1.18
CA SER A 99 -24.91 9.87 -0.79
C SER A 99 -24.87 10.22 0.69
N LEU A 100 -24.60 11.49 0.98
CA LEU A 100 -24.65 12.04 2.34
C LEU A 100 -25.97 12.77 2.56
N GLN A 101 -26.51 12.67 3.77
CA GLN A 101 -27.67 13.45 4.19
C GLN A 101 -27.56 13.68 5.70
N GLY A 102 -27.58 14.94 6.12
CA GLY A 102 -27.51 15.32 7.54
C GLY A 102 -26.50 16.42 7.82
N LYS A 103 -26.15 16.56 9.11
CA LYS A 103 -25.15 17.51 9.57
C LYS A 103 -23.84 16.77 9.85
N PHE A 104 -22.75 17.18 9.23
CA PHE A 104 -21.46 16.52 9.33
C PHE A 104 -20.36 17.48 9.77
N HIS A 105 -19.52 17.02 10.70
CA HIS A 105 -18.17 17.52 10.87
C HIS A 105 -17.32 16.98 9.72
N VAL A 106 -16.72 17.88 8.95
CA VAL A 106 -15.85 17.50 7.83
C VAL A 106 -14.42 17.78 8.22
N GLY A 107 -13.59 16.74 8.23
CA GLY A 107 -12.16 16.90 8.48
C GLY A 107 -11.35 16.43 7.29
N ILE A 108 -10.20 17.09 7.12
CA ILE A 108 -9.28 16.85 6.02
C ILE A 108 -7.91 16.63 6.62
N LYS A 109 -7.29 15.49 6.33
CA LYS A 109 -5.90 15.19 6.68
C LYS A 109 -5.10 14.97 5.41
N ILE A 110 -3.85 15.40 5.39
CA ILE A 110 -2.94 15.21 4.27
C ILE A 110 -1.73 14.45 4.78
N PHE A 111 -1.40 13.37 4.09
CA PHE A 111 -0.27 12.52 4.38
C PHE A 111 0.70 12.49 3.21
N LYS A 112 1.99 12.38 3.52
CA LYS A 112 3.04 12.11 2.55
C LYS A 112 3.69 10.77 2.87
N ASP A 113 3.86 9.94 1.86
CA ASP A 113 4.60 8.69 1.93
C ASP A 113 5.82 8.79 1.01
N THR A 114 7.00 8.55 1.59
CA THR A 114 8.29 8.55 0.89
C THR A 114 8.92 7.18 1.07
N PRO A 115 9.44 6.54 0.00
CA PRO A 115 10.04 5.23 0.13
C PRO A 115 11.30 5.33 0.99
N THR A 116 11.57 4.27 1.77
CA THR A 116 12.74 4.22 2.66
C THR A 116 14.04 4.26 1.85
N HIS A 117 14.08 3.58 0.71
CA HIS A 117 15.20 3.56 -0.22
C HIS A 117 14.79 4.13 -1.58
N THR A 118 15.76 4.73 -2.28
CA THR A 118 15.61 5.15 -3.68
C THR A 118 16.73 4.58 -4.55
N PHE A 119 16.42 4.27 -5.80
CA PHE A 119 17.35 3.73 -6.79
C PHE A 119 17.51 4.71 -7.95
N PRO A 120 18.74 4.92 -8.46
CA PRO A 120 18.97 5.79 -9.61
C PRO A 120 18.18 5.40 -10.86
N SER A 121 17.89 4.10 -11.02
CA SER A 121 17.08 3.60 -12.14
C SER A 121 15.63 4.08 -12.12
N MET A 122 15.12 4.52 -10.97
CA MET A 122 13.77 5.08 -10.85
C MET A 122 13.69 6.52 -11.37
N ASP A 123 14.80 7.26 -11.37
CA ASP A 123 14.85 8.64 -11.90
C ASP A 123 14.59 8.70 -13.42
N VAL A 124 14.71 7.55 -14.10
CA VAL A 124 14.47 7.40 -15.54
C VAL A 124 13.00 7.08 -15.85
N LEU A 125 12.22 6.64 -14.86
CA LEU A 125 10.79 6.38 -15.06
C LEU A 125 10.02 7.70 -15.00
N PRO A 126 9.12 7.99 -15.97
CA PRO A 126 8.29 9.19 -15.95
C PRO A 126 7.12 9.06 -14.96
N ILE A 127 7.34 8.38 -13.83
CA ILE A 127 6.32 8.06 -12.84
C ILE A 127 6.77 8.54 -11.46
N PRO A 128 5.92 9.26 -10.71
CA PRO A 128 6.23 9.70 -9.35
C PRO A 128 6.64 8.56 -8.41
N THR A 129 7.52 8.84 -7.46
CA THR A 129 7.94 7.90 -6.40
C THR A 129 7.41 8.30 -5.02
N GLU A 130 6.74 9.44 -4.90
CA GLU A 130 6.11 9.89 -3.67
C GLU A 130 4.59 9.75 -3.78
N VAL A 131 3.94 9.43 -2.66
CA VAL A 131 2.48 9.30 -2.57
C VAL A 131 1.94 10.36 -1.62
N ILE A 132 0.96 11.13 -2.10
CA ILE A 132 0.17 12.05 -1.27
C ILE A 132 -1.19 11.42 -1.04
N THR A 133 -1.54 11.19 0.23
CA THR A 133 -2.90 10.76 0.59
C THR A 133 -3.68 11.93 1.17
N ILE A 134 -4.75 12.35 0.51
CA ILE A 134 -5.70 13.35 1.03
C ILE A 134 -6.90 12.60 1.60
N TYR A 135 -7.06 12.62 2.91
CA TYR A 135 -8.12 11.89 3.60
C TYR A 135 -9.19 12.85 4.09
N ILE A 136 -10.37 12.76 3.49
CA ILE A 136 -11.53 13.61 3.76
C ILE A 136 -12.59 12.73 4.43
N TYR A 137 -12.99 13.09 5.64
CA TYR A 137 -13.98 12.33 6.40
C TYR A 137 -15.18 13.19 6.77
N PHE A 138 -16.35 12.56 6.78
CA PHE A 138 -17.64 13.16 7.12
C PHE A 138 -18.20 12.41 8.33
N SER A 139 -18.33 13.07 9.48
CA SER A 139 -18.79 12.46 10.72
C SER A 139 -19.97 13.20 11.31
N GLU A 140 -21.04 12.51 11.68
CA GLU A 140 -22.22 13.13 12.31
C GLU A 140 -21.94 13.61 13.74
N THR A 141 -20.89 13.06 14.37
CA THR A 141 -20.43 13.43 15.72
C THR A 141 -18.95 13.76 15.73
N GLU A 142 -18.46 14.45 16.76
CA GLU A 142 -17.02 14.64 16.93
C GLU A 142 -16.30 13.29 17.04
N ILE A 143 -15.26 13.12 16.23
CA ILE A 143 -14.48 11.88 16.20
C ILE A 143 -13.62 11.81 17.46
N LYS A 144 -13.91 10.82 18.31
CA LYS A 144 -13.05 10.50 19.46
C LYS A 144 -11.72 9.94 18.95
N LYS A 145 -10.61 10.33 19.58
CA LYS A 145 -9.29 9.75 19.29
C LYS A 145 -9.36 8.23 19.47
N LYS A 146 -9.06 7.51 18.38
CA LYS A 146 -9.00 6.06 18.34
C LYS A 146 -7.72 5.56 19.02
N PRO A 147 -7.77 4.55 19.91
CA PRO A 147 -6.58 3.81 20.29
C PRO A 147 -6.05 3.03 19.07
N LYS A 148 -4.74 3.07 18.83
CA LYS A 148 -4.12 2.41 17.66
C LYS A 148 -4.68 1.00 17.48
N SER A 149 -5.24 0.71 16.31
CA SER A 149 -5.73 -0.61 15.97
C SER A 149 -4.72 -1.29 15.07
N TYR A 150 -4.14 -2.40 15.53
CA TYR A 150 -3.17 -3.19 14.76
C TYR A 150 -3.86 -4.09 13.72
N ILE A 151 -4.98 -3.61 13.15
CA ILE A 151 -5.77 -4.30 12.11
C ILE A 151 -5.00 -4.29 10.79
N PHE A 152 -4.31 -3.19 10.51
CA PHE A 152 -3.53 -2.99 9.30
C PHE A 152 -2.08 -2.78 9.65
N GLU A 153 -1.19 -3.30 8.81
CA GLU A 153 0.22 -2.92 8.78
C GLU A 153 0.59 -2.49 7.36
N LYS A 154 1.57 -1.60 7.24
CA LYS A 154 2.08 -1.12 5.96
C LYS A 154 3.59 -0.94 6.04
N TYR A 155 4.28 -1.40 5.02
CA TYR A 155 5.66 -1.02 4.72
C TYR A 155 5.71 -0.39 3.33
N PHE A 156 6.47 0.69 3.14
CA PHE A 156 6.56 1.41 1.88
C PHE A 156 8.02 1.61 1.48
N ASP A 157 8.38 1.07 0.33
CA ASP A 157 9.76 1.08 -0.16
C ASP A 157 9.82 0.90 -1.66
N SER A 158 11.02 1.03 -2.21
CA SER A 158 11.30 0.70 -3.61
C SER A 158 11.92 -0.68 -3.76
N TYR A 159 11.62 -1.33 -4.88
CA TYR A 159 12.15 -2.63 -5.25
C TYR A 159 12.60 -2.59 -6.70
N ASN A 160 13.67 -3.33 -7.02
CA ASN A 160 14.11 -3.50 -8.39
C ASN A 160 13.43 -4.71 -9.06
N ASN A 161 13.96 -5.16 -10.19
CA ASN A 161 13.40 -6.29 -10.94
C ASN A 161 13.45 -7.64 -10.21
N LEU A 162 14.27 -7.77 -9.16
CA LEU A 162 14.27 -8.95 -8.28
C LEU A 162 13.13 -8.91 -7.26
N GLY A 163 12.32 -7.85 -7.23
CA GLY A 163 11.21 -7.70 -6.31
C GLY A 163 11.64 -7.75 -4.85
N PHE A 164 10.92 -8.56 -4.08
CA PHE A 164 11.16 -8.77 -2.65
C PHE A 164 10.72 -10.16 -2.24
N PHE A 165 11.12 -10.55 -1.04
CA PHE A 165 10.67 -11.79 -0.42
C PHE A 165 10.33 -11.54 1.04
N LEU A 166 9.41 -12.35 1.54
CA LEU A 166 8.99 -12.40 2.93
C LEU A 166 9.43 -13.74 3.48
N VAL A 167 10.26 -13.74 4.52
CA VAL A 167 10.85 -14.99 5.01
C VAL A 167 11.01 -15.03 6.53
N ASP A 168 10.88 -16.21 7.11
CA ASP A 168 11.49 -16.49 8.43
C ASP A 168 13.00 -16.58 8.25
N LEU A 169 13.66 -15.44 8.45
CA LEU A 169 15.09 -15.28 8.22
C LEU A 169 15.94 -16.20 9.11
N ALA A 170 15.48 -16.53 10.31
CA ALA A 170 16.20 -17.41 11.21
C ALA A 170 16.21 -18.86 10.69
N LYS A 171 15.03 -19.37 10.29
CA LYS A 171 14.90 -20.69 9.68
C LYS A 171 15.62 -20.78 8.33
N MET A 172 15.52 -19.75 7.48
CA MET A 172 16.24 -19.69 6.21
C MET A 172 17.75 -19.81 6.41
N LYS A 173 18.30 -19.13 7.43
CA LYS A 173 19.72 -19.23 7.79
C LYS A 173 20.12 -20.63 8.22
N GLU A 174 19.31 -21.29 9.04
CA GLU A 174 19.56 -22.67 9.43
C GLU A 174 19.63 -23.61 8.21
N ILE A 175 18.63 -23.53 7.33
CA ILE A 175 18.53 -24.40 6.14
C ILE A 175 19.71 -24.17 5.19
N ILE A 176 20.00 -22.91 4.84
CA ILE A 176 21.08 -22.60 3.89
C ILE A 176 22.45 -22.98 4.49
N THR A 177 22.69 -22.67 5.77
CA THR A 177 23.97 -23.05 6.43
C THR A 177 24.12 -24.56 6.54
N LYS A 178 23.04 -25.32 6.74
CA LYS A 178 23.09 -26.79 6.75
C LYS A 178 23.52 -27.36 5.39
N LYS A 179 23.07 -26.77 4.29
CA LYS A 179 23.35 -27.24 2.92
C LYS A 179 24.70 -26.76 2.38
N TYR A 180 25.02 -25.48 2.57
CA TYR A 180 26.17 -24.83 1.93
C TYR A 180 27.28 -24.42 2.91
N GLY A 181 27.06 -24.56 4.22
CA GLY A 181 27.95 -24.02 5.24
C GLY A 181 27.92 -22.50 5.30
N ASN A 182 29.02 -21.88 5.72
CA ASN A 182 29.17 -20.42 5.81
C ASN A 182 29.76 -19.79 4.54
N LYS A 183 29.52 -20.40 3.37
CA LYS A 183 30.01 -19.87 2.10
C LYS A 183 29.28 -18.59 1.73
N GLU A 184 29.99 -17.69 1.05
CA GLU A 184 29.34 -16.58 0.36
C GLU A 184 28.66 -17.11 -0.90
N LEU A 185 27.42 -16.72 -1.11
CA LEU A 185 26.57 -17.23 -2.19
C LEU A 185 25.83 -16.08 -2.86
N ASP A 186 25.62 -16.22 -4.16
CA ASP A 186 24.57 -15.51 -4.87
C ASP A 186 23.29 -16.35 -4.82
N LEU A 187 22.38 -16.04 -3.89
CA LEU A 187 21.14 -16.80 -3.78
C LEU A 187 20.18 -16.58 -4.95
N VAL A 188 20.35 -15.52 -5.74
CA VAL A 188 19.62 -15.35 -7.00
C VAL A 188 20.00 -16.48 -7.96
N TYR A 189 21.30 -16.76 -8.06
CA TYR A 189 21.80 -17.90 -8.84
C TYR A 189 21.31 -19.22 -8.26
N GLU A 190 21.46 -19.44 -6.95
CA GLU A 190 21.06 -20.71 -6.32
C GLU A 190 19.55 -20.97 -6.44
N PHE A 191 18.69 -19.97 -6.29
CA PHE A 191 17.24 -20.11 -6.44
C PHE A 191 16.83 -20.45 -7.88
N SER A 192 17.65 -20.09 -8.87
CA SER A 192 17.37 -20.34 -10.28
C SER A 192 17.93 -21.67 -10.79
N ASN A 193 18.94 -22.21 -10.12
CA ASN A 193 19.74 -23.33 -10.63
C ASN A 193 19.77 -24.56 -9.69
N THR A 194 19.19 -24.46 -8.50
CA THR A 194 19.20 -25.55 -7.50
C THR A 194 17.85 -25.68 -6.79
N GLU A 195 17.66 -26.79 -6.10
CA GLU A 195 16.44 -27.09 -5.32
C GLU A 195 16.36 -26.36 -3.97
N ILE A 196 17.27 -25.42 -3.66
CA ILE A 196 17.23 -24.73 -2.36
C ILE A 196 15.93 -23.94 -2.17
N ILE A 197 15.39 -23.33 -3.24
CA ILE A 197 14.14 -22.58 -3.13
C ILE A 197 12.95 -23.50 -2.84
N ASP A 198 12.93 -24.68 -3.46
CA ASP A 198 11.91 -25.71 -3.20
C ASP A 198 12.01 -26.23 -1.77
N GLU A 199 13.23 -26.39 -1.24
CA GLU A 199 13.46 -26.73 0.16
C GLU A 199 12.88 -25.66 1.11
N LEU A 200 13.05 -24.37 0.80
CA LEU A 200 12.47 -23.28 1.59
C LEU A 200 10.92 -23.25 1.50
N PHE A 201 10.34 -23.57 0.35
CA PHE A 201 8.89 -23.73 0.21
C PHE A 201 8.36 -24.93 1.00
N ASN A 202 9.06 -26.07 0.95
CA ASN A 202 8.70 -27.28 1.69
C ASN A 202 8.78 -27.10 3.20
N HIS A 203 9.67 -26.21 3.66
CA HIS A 203 9.74 -25.79 5.05
C HIS A 203 8.67 -24.76 5.44
N GLU A 204 7.85 -24.30 4.49
CA GLU A 204 6.75 -23.36 4.69
C GLU A 204 7.21 -22.03 5.33
N ILE A 205 8.33 -21.47 4.85
CA ILE A 205 8.94 -20.28 5.49
C ILE A 205 9.10 -19.05 4.61
N ILE A 206 8.82 -19.13 3.30
CA ILE A 206 9.14 -18.09 2.33
C ILE A 206 7.98 -17.79 1.37
N MET A 207 7.78 -16.50 1.11
CA MET A 207 6.96 -15.98 0.01
C MET A 207 7.86 -15.14 -0.89
N ILE A 208 7.75 -15.28 -2.21
CA ILE A 208 8.63 -14.59 -3.15
C ILE A 208 7.84 -13.90 -4.27
N ILE A 209 8.28 -12.70 -4.60
CA ILE A 209 7.90 -12.00 -5.81
C ILE A 209 9.17 -11.56 -6.57
N TRP A 210 9.21 -11.89 -7.86
CA TRP A 210 10.37 -11.64 -8.71
C TRP A 210 9.92 -11.33 -10.14
N GLY A 211 10.64 -10.47 -10.84
CA GLY A 211 10.40 -10.16 -12.25
C GLY A 211 9.39 -9.03 -12.39
N ILE A 212 9.34 -8.14 -11.41
CA ILE A 212 8.48 -6.97 -11.40
C ILE A 212 9.21 -5.77 -11.99
N HIS A 213 8.47 -4.72 -12.31
CA HIS A 213 9.10 -3.48 -12.75
C HIS A 213 9.78 -2.79 -11.56
N PRO A 214 11.01 -2.24 -11.71
CA PRO A 214 11.61 -1.44 -10.67
C PRO A 214 10.73 -0.24 -10.33
N TYR A 215 10.19 -0.18 -9.11
CA TYR A 215 9.27 0.89 -8.71
C TYR A 215 9.08 0.92 -7.18
N ILE A 216 8.24 1.86 -6.72
CA ILE A 216 7.78 1.95 -5.33
C ILE A 216 6.55 1.06 -5.12
N TYR A 217 6.53 0.31 -4.02
CA TYR A 217 5.42 -0.58 -3.71
C TYR A 217 5.12 -0.58 -2.20
N PRO A 218 3.95 -0.09 -1.78
CA PRO A 218 3.46 -0.34 -0.43
C PRO A 218 3.01 -1.80 -0.32
N VAL A 219 3.49 -2.46 0.74
CA VAL A 219 3.10 -3.81 1.14
C VAL A 219 2.26 -3.68 2.40
N TYR A 220 0.98 -4.05 2.29
CA TYR A 220 0.01 -4.04 3.38
C TYR A 220 -0.20 -5.44 3.93
N SER A 221 -0.54 -5.54 5.21
CA SER A 221 -1.01 -6.77 5.84
C SER A 221 -2.33 -6.55 6.56
N SER A 222 -3.32 -7.41 6.27
CA SER A 222 -4.68 -7.34 6.84
C SER A 222 -5.47 -8.61 6.54
N ASP A 223 -6.17 -9.14 7.53
CA ASP A 223 -7.19 -10.18 7.31
C ASP A 223 -8.59 -9.62 6.98
N ASN A 224 -8.76 -8.30 7.09
CA ASN A 224 -9.98 -7.60 6.73
C ASN A 224 -9.87 -6.98 5.34
N ILE A 225 -10.01 -7.82 4.32
CA ILE A 225 -9.84 -7.46 2.89
C ILE A 225 -10.82 -6.36 2.48
N ASP A 226 -12.10 -6.52 2.82
CA ASP A 226 -13.16 -5.56 2.48
C ASP A 226 -12.85 -4.14 2.96
N LEU A 227 -12.23 -4.02 4.13
CA LEU A 227 -11.98 -2.74 4.77
C LEU A 227 -10.75 -2.03 4.20
N ILE A 228 -9.73 -2.78 3.75
CA ILE A 228 -8.54 -2.21 3.12
C ILE A 228 -8.69 -2.02 1.61
N HIS A 229 -9.53 -2.82 0.95
CA HIS A 229 -9.75 -2.81 -0.50
C HIS A 229 -9.95 -1.40 -1.10
N PRO A 230 -10.70 -0.47 -0.49
CA PRO A 230 -10.83 0.89 -1.01
C PRO A 230 -9.50 1.63 -1.16
N LEU A 231 -8.49 1.35 -0.35
CA LEU A 231 -7.16 1.96 -0.46
C LEU A 231 -6.29 1.35 -1.56
N LEU A 232 -6.59 0.11 -1.95
CA LEU A 232 -5.76 -0.71 -2.83
C LEU A 232 -6.20 -0.63 -4.30
N GLY A 233 -7.51 -0.47 -4.53
CA GLY A 233 -8.08 -0.47 -5.88
C GLY A 233 -8.47 -1.87 -6.34
N ARG A 234 -8.36 -2.15 -7.64
CA ARG A 234 -8.76 -3.46 -8.19
C ARG A 234 -7.71 -4.54 -7.91
N LYS A 235 -8.16 -5.76 -7.66
CA LYS A 235 -7.29 -6.94 -7.57
C LYS A 235 -6.63 -7.22 -8.93
N PHE A 236 -5.34 -7.53 -8.94
CA PHE A 236 -4.64 -7.99 -10.14
C PHE A 236 -4.99 -9.45 -10.46
N LYS A 237 -4.92 -9.81 -11.74
CA LYS A 237 -5.33 -11.14 -12.23
C LYS A 237 -4.47 -12.30 -11.73
N GLN A 238 -3.23 -12.04 -11.34
CA GLN A 238 -2.29 -13.01 -10.80
C GLN A 238 -1.99 -12.70 -9.35
N GLU A 239 -1.79 -13.74 -8.55
CA GLU A 239 -1.43 -13.66 -7.14
C GLU A 239 -0.39 -14.72 -6.82
N GLY A 240 0.46 -14.45 -5.83
CA GLY A 240 1.31 -15.46 -5.23
C GLY A 240 0.56 -16.12 -4.07
N ILE A 241 0.63 -17.45 -3.98
CA ILE A 241 -0.03 -18.20 -2.90
C ILE A 241 0.95 -19.23 -2.36
N PHE A 242 1.14 -19.27 -1.05
CA PHE A 242 2.20 -20.03 -0.39
C PHE A 242 1.65 -20.81 0.79
N ASN A 243 2.25 -21.95 1.11
CA ASN A 243 2.10 -22.54 2.43
C ASN A 243 3.13 -21.87 3.37
N ILE A 244 2.66 -21.31 4.48
CA ILE A 244 3.51 -20.76 5.54
C ILE A 244 3.09 -21.38 6.88
N ASP A 245 4.05 -21.93 7.61
CA ASP A 245 3.84 -22.57 8.93
C ASP A 245 3.04 -21.62 9.84
N GLU A 246 1.91 -22.10 10.38
CA GLU A 246 0.97 -21.30 11.17
C GLU A 246 1.64 -20.64 12.38
N ASN A 247 2.72 -21.22 12.90
CA ASN A 247 3.49 -20.68 14.02
C ASN A 247 4.30 -19.43 13.65
N ILE A 248 4.51 -19.16 12.35
CA ILE A 248 5.20 -17.97 11.85
C ILE A 248 4.19 -16.83 11.72
N ASN A 249 4.19 -15.88 12.65
CA ASN A 249 3.25 -14.76 12.65
C ASN A 249 3.81 -13.49 12.00
N GLU A 250 5.12 -13.42 11.79
CA GLU A 250 5.80 -12.28 11.19
C GLU A 250 6.88 -12.79 10.22
N LEU A 251 7.07 -12.09 9.12
CA LEU A 251 8.08 -12.37 8.13
C LEU A 251 8.98 -11.15 7.94
N SER A 252 10.28 -11.38 7.74
CA SER A 252 11.20 -10.32 7.35
C SER A 252 10.97 -9.98 5.88
N LEU A 253 10.74 -8.69 5.59
CA LEU A 253 10.58 -8.16 4.24
C LEU A 253 11.95 -7.72 3.74
N ILE A 254 12.46 -8.45 2.75
CA ILE A 254 13.82 -8.27 2.26
C ILE A 254 13.78 -7.99 0.75
N PRO A 255 14.43 -6.92 0.28
CA PRO A 255 14.54 -6.64 -1.14
C PRO A 255 15.32 -7.74 -1.88
N GLY A 256 14.86 -8.13 -3.06
CA GLY A 256 15.42 -9.27 -3.79
C GLY A 256 16.89 -9.11 -4.17
N TYR A 257 17.39 -7.88 -4.36
CA TYR A 257 18.81 -7.64 -4.67
C TYR A 257 19.77 -7.96 -3.53
N GLU A 258 19.30 -8.06 -2.29
CA GLU A 258 20.13 -8.43 -1.15
C GLU A 258 20.52 -9.92 -1.18
N LEU A 259 19.76 -10.76 -1.90
CA LEU A 259 20.02 -12.19 -2.06
C LEU A 259 21.40 -12.49 -2.67
N ARG A 260 21.99 -11.55 -3.42
CA ARG A 260 23.33 -11.71 -4.00
C ARG A 260 24.46 -11.69 -2.96
N ASN A 261 24.16 -11.24 -1.74
CA ASN A 261 25.15 -10.94 -0.71
C ASN A 261 25.02 -11.87 0.49
N TRP A 262 24.71 -13.16 0.28
CA TRP A 262 24.66 -14.12 1.39
C TRP A 262 26.06 -14.38 1.96
N PRO A 263 26.22 -14.53 3.30
CA PRO A 263 25.23 -14.35 4.36
C PRO A 263 25.20 -12.91 4.91
N ASN A 264 25.90 -11.95 4.30
CA ASN A 264 26.09 -10.60 4.84
C ASN A 264 24.78 -9.85 5.07
N PHE A 265 23.78 -10.01 4.21
CA PHE A 265 22.49 -9.35 4.41
C PHE A 265 21.74 -9.85 5.67
N THR A 266 22.05 -11.04 6.18
CA THR A 266 21.45 -11.58 7.42
C THR A 266 21.91 -10.85 8.69
N LYS A 267 22.98 -10.05 8.59
CA LYS A 267 23.50 -9.21 9.69
C LYS A 267 22.72 -7.89 9.85
N LYS A 268 21.92 -7.51 8.84
CA LYS A 268 21.09 -6.30 8.85
C LYS A 268 19.79 -6.58 9.61
N VAL A 269 19.23 -5.54 10.22
CA VAL A 269 17.88 -5.58 10.79
C VAL A 269 16.90 -5.27 9.67
N TRP A 270 16.10 -6.26 9.29
CA TRP A 270 15.08 -6.10 8.25
C TRP A 270 13.74 -5.68 8.85
N PRO A 271 12.95 -4.86 8.12
CA PRO A 271 11.55 -4.64 8.45
C PRO A 271 10.84 -5.97 8.57
N LYS A 272 9.97 -6.08 9.58
CA LYS A 272 9.07 -7.22 9.73
C LYS A 272 7.65 -6.77 9.46
N ILE A 273 6.88 -7.65 8.85
CA ILE A 273 5.45 -7.46 8.64
C ILE A 273 4.71 -8.68 9.18
N SER A 274 3.65 -8.44 9.94
CA SER A 274 2.81 -9.52 10.43
C SER A 274 2.09 -10.20 9.28
N LEU A 275 1.80 -11.48 9.43
CA LEU A 275 0.97 -12.24 8.50
C LEU A 275 -0.42 -12.43 9.12
N LYS A 276 -1.30 -11.44 8.92
CA LYS A 276 -2.64 -11.40 9.54
C LYS A 276 -3.56 -12.47 8.94
N GLY A 277 -4.44 -13.03 9.77
CA GLY A 277 -5.42 -14.06 9.38
C GLY A 277 -5.15 -15.40 10.07
N LYS A 278 -5.84 -16.45 9.63
CA LYS A 278 -5.74 -17.81 10.20
C LYS A 278 -5.49 -18.83 9.10
N GLY A 279 -4.77 -19.90 9.43
CA GLY A 279 -4.45 -20.99 8.52
C GLY A 279 -3.05 -20.90 7.90
N LYS A 280 -2.69 -21.94 7.14
CA LYS A 280 -1.39 -22.07 6.47
C LYS A 280 -1.27 -21.32 5.15
N ILE A 281 -2.37 -21.07 4.45
CA ILE A 281 -2.31 -20.46 3.12
C ILE A 281 -2.04 -18.96 3.28
N ALA A 282 -0.88 -18.51 2.84
CA ALA A 282 -0.51 -17.11 2.77
C ALA A 282 -0.68 -16.60 1.33
N HIS A 283 -1.39 -15.49 1.17
CA HIS A 283 -1.60 -14.84 -0.11
C HIS A 283 -0.71 -13.61 -0.21
N LEU A 284 -0.16 -13.39 -1.40
CA LEU A 284 0.54 -12.19 -1.81
C LEU A 284 -0.16 -11.65 -3.06
N THR A 285 -1.12 -10.76 -2.84
CA THR A 285 -2.01 -10.31 -3.90
C THR A 285 -1.66 -8.88 -4.32
N PRO A 286 -1.30 -8.64 -5.60
CA PRO A 286 -1.14 -7.29 -6.12
C PRO A 286 -2.49 -6.62 -6.35
N TYR A 287 -2.54 -5.32 -6.11
CA TYR A 287 -3.68 -4.46 -6.37
C TYR A 287 -3.23 -3.21 -7.13
N ILE A 288 -4.11 -2.71 -7.99
CA ILE A 288 -3.87 -1.55 -8.83
C ILE A 288 -4.94 -0.50 -8.54
N LEU A 289 -4.50 0.65 -8.03
CA LEU A 289 -5.32 1.84 -7.89
C LEU A 289 -5.14 2.68 -9.15
N GLU A 290 -6.25 2.95 -9.84
CA GLU A 290 -6.27 3.59 -11.16
C GLU A 290 -6.91 4.98 -11.11
N ASP A 291 -6.59 5.79 -12.10
CA ASP A 291 -7.30 7.04 -12.36
C ASP A 291 -8.61 6.82 -13.15
N SER A 292 -9.29 7.92 -13.51
CA SER A 292 -10.54 7.89 -14.27
C SER A 292 -10.39 7.30 -15.68
N ASP A 293 -9.17 7.30 -16.23
CA ASP A 293 -8.85 6.79 -17.56
C ASP A 293 -8.30 5.35 -17.49
N LEU A 294 -8.42 4.69 -16.33
CA LEU A 294 -7.92 3.34 -16.05
C LEU A 294 -6.39 3.21 -16.13
N ASN A 295 -5.66 4.31 -16.01
CA ASN A 295 -4.21 4.25 -15.90
C ASN A 295 -3.80 3.89 -14.46
N PRO A 296 -2.85 2.97 -14.27
CA PRO A 296 -2.30 2.68 -12.95
C PRO A 296 -1.70 3.94 -12.33
N VAL A 297 -2.14 4.31 -11.12
CA VAL A 297 -1.58 5.40 -10.30
C VAL A 297 -0.68 4.84 -9.20
N LEU A 298 -1.18 3.86 -8.44
CA LEU A 298 -0.43 3.21 -7.37
C LEU A 298 -0.64 1.71 -7.42
N ILE A 299 0.45 0.95 -7.38
CA ILE A 299 0.42 -0.51 -7.25
C ILE A 299 0.77 -0.85 -5.82
N SER A 300 0.02 -1.76 -5.22
CA SER A 300 0.23 -2.20 -3.84
C SER A 300 0.16 -3.72 -3.74
N PHE A 301 0.72 -4.28 -2.68
CA PHE A 301 0.56 -5.69 -2.34
C PHE A 301 -0.22 -5.81 -1.03
N LEU A 302 -1.12 -6.76 -0.97
CA LEU A 302 -1.77 -7.19 0.27
C LEU A 302 -1.29 -8.60 0.61
N ILE A 303 -0.86 -8.79 1.85
CA ILE A 303 -0.59 -10.10 2.41
C ILE A 303 -1.62 -10.47 3.48
N HIS A 304 -2.06 -11.71 3.47
CA HIS A 304 -2.97 -12.26 4.48
C HIS A 304 -2.96 -13.79 4.50
N ARG A 305 -3.55 -14.37 5.54
CA ARG A 305 -3.77 -15.79 5.72
C ARG A 305 -5.21 -16.22 5.51
N SER A 306 -5.38 -17.42 4.96
CA SER A 306 -6.64 -18.14 4.94
C SER A 306 -6.45 -19.61 5.33
N GLU A 307 -7.54 -20.24 5.75
CA GLU A 307 -7.58 -21.67 6.06
C GLU A 307 -7.34 -22.54 4.82
N GLY A 308 -6.90 -23.77 5.05
CA GLY A 308 -6.57 -24.75 4.01
C GLY A 308 -5.07 -25.06 3.94
N VAL A 309 -4.70 -25.90 2.98
CA VAL A 309 -3.32 -26.26 2.65
C VAL A 309 -3.22 -26.39 1.14
N LEU A 310 -2.19 -25.81 0.55
CA LEU A 310 -1.89 -25.98 -0.88
C LEU A 310 -1.11 -27.27 -1.10
N THR A 311 -1.28 -27.90 -2.26
CA THR A 311 -0.39 -28.98 -2.69
C THR A 311 1.01 -28.45 -2.94
N GLU A 312 1.13 -27.27 -3.55
CA GLU A 312 2.39 -26.62 -3.90
C GLU A 312 2.25 -25.09 -3.78
N SER A 313 3.35 -24.42 -3.43
CA SER A 313 3.39 -22.96 -3.40
C SER A 313 3.56 -22.40 -4.81
N ILE A 314 2.83 -21.33 -5.13
CA ILE A 314 2.84 -20.66 -6.43
C ILE A 314 3.48 -19.27 -6.24
N PRO A 315 4.76 -19.10 -6.60
CA PRO A 315 5.42 -17.80 -6.51
C PRO A 315 4.88 -16.80 -7.53
N LEU A 316 4.97 -15.50 -7.21
CA LEU A 316 4.56 -14.45 -8.14
C LEU A 316 5.75 -14.02 -9.01
N LEU A 317 5.77 -14.50 -10.26
CA LEU A 317 6.92 -14.33 -11.16
C LEU A 317 6.56 -13.54 -12.42
N ASN A 318 7.48 -12.68 -12.88
CA ASN A 318 7.45 -11.98 -14.16
C ASN A 318 6.13 -11.24 -14.44
N VAL A 319 5.61 -10.52 -13.44
CA VAL A 319 4.36 -9.78 -13.56
C VAL A 319 4.56 -8.35 -14.05
N ASN A 320 3.83 -7.99 -15.11
CA ASN A 320 3.74 -6.63 -15.57
C ASN A 320 2.63 -5.89 -14.80
N LEU A 321 3.04 -5.09 -13.82
CA LEU A 321 2.13 -4.37 -12.93
C LEU A 321 1.90 -2.91 -13.37
N LEU A 322 2.84 -2.32 -14.12
CA LEU A 322 2.78 -0.91 -14.53
C LEU A 322 2.12 -0.70 -15.89
N TYR A 323 2.11 -1.72 -16.74
CA TYR A 323 1.52 -1.64 -18.08
C TYR A 323 0.49 -2.76 -18.23
N ASN A 324 -0.76 -2.38 -18.52
CA ASN A 324 -1.87 -3.32 -18.75
C ASN A 324 -1.81 -3.96 -20.14
#